data_AF-A0A2D9T9Z0-F1
#
_entry.id   AF-A0A2D9T9Z0-F1
#
_cell.length_a   1.000
_cell.length_b   1.000
_cell.length_c   1.000
_cell.angle_alpha   90.00
_cell.angle_beta   90.00
_cell.angle_gamma   90.00
#
_symmetry.space_group_name_H-M   'P 1'
#
loop_
_entity.id
_entity.type
_entity.pdbx_description
1 polymer ?
#
loop_
_entity_poly.entity_id
_entity_poly.type
_entity_poly.pdbx_seq_one_letter_code
_entity_poly.pdbx_strand_id
1 'polypeptide(L)'
;MIYPYTNETQTRWDRGELQVQLLVPTNTRPIGFCDGTDADEAEIRARSEAEGAEDLRIERKQLKTGREIWTMHTRNDDDPVDD
;
A
#
# COMPACT_ATOMS: atom_id res chain seq x y z
N MET A 1 -9.60 2.83 7.65
CA MET A 1 -8.77 2.08 8.61
C MET A 1 -7.94 1.04 7.85
N ILE A 2 -6.65 0.90 8.16
CA ILE A 2 -5.77 -0.07 7.47
C ILE A 2 -5.88 -1.45 8.12
N TYR A 3 -6.28 -2.45 7.33
CA TYR A 3 -6.34 -3.86 7.74
C TYR A 3 -5.06 -4.60 7.31
N PRO A 4 -4.43 -5.39 8.19
CA PRO A 4 -3.25 -6.17 7.85
C PRO A 4 -3.58 -7.29 6.85
N TYR A 5 -2.59 -7.74 6.09
CA TYR A 5 -2.76 -8.85 5.17
C TYR A 5 -3.13 -10.16 5.91
N THR A 6 -4.38 -10.60 5.75
CA THR A 6 -4.89 -11.88 6.23
C THR A 6 -5.80 -12.52 5.16
N ASN A 7 -6.07 -13.82 5.28
CA ASN A 7 -7.03 -14.50 4.40
C ASN A 7 -8.42 -13.85 4.44
N GLU A 8 -8.85 -13.35 5.60
CA GLU A 8 -10.14 -12.68 5.76
C GLU A 8 -10.18 -11.38 4.96
N THR A 9 -9.20 -10.50 5.14
CA THR A 9 -9.14 -9.21 4.45
C THR A 9 -8.94 -9.38 2.95
N GLN A 10 -8.16 -10.38 2.52
CA GLN A 10 -8.03 -10.74 1.12
C GLN A 10 -9.35 -11.23 0.52
N THR A 11 -10.14 -12.02 1.27
CA THR A 11 -11.47 -12.45 0.83
C THR A 11 -12.43 -11.26 0.72
N ARG A 12 -12.39 -10.32 1.67
CA ARG A 12 -13.17 -9.08 1.65
C ARG A 12 -12.81 -8.21 0.45
N TRP A 13 -11.51 -8.10 0.14
CA TRP A 13 -11.02 -7.46 -1.08
C TRP A 13 -11.59 -8.11 -2.35
N ASP A 14 -11.48 -9.44 -2.45
CA ASP A 14 -11.95 -10.19 -3.61
C ASP A 14 -13.46 -9.99 -3.85
N ARG A 15 -14.24 -9.99 -2.76
CA ARG A 15 -15.68 -9.67 -2.73
C ARG A 15 -16.01 -8.21 -3.04
N GLY A 16 -15.04 -7.31 -2.99
CA GLY A 16 -15.23 -5.88 -3.23
C GLY A 16 -15.70 -5.08 -2.03
N GLU A 17 -15.58 -5.63 -0.82
CA GLU A 17 -15.86 -4.92 0.44
C GLU A 17 -14.78 -3.88 0.76
N LEU A 18 -13.55 -4.09 0.26
CA LEU A 18 -12.42 -3.19 0.41
C LEU A 18 -12.09 -2.56 -0.96
N GLN A 19 -11.67 -1.30 -0.96
CA GLN A 19 -11.49 -0.47 -2.17
C GLN A 19 -10.05 -0.23 -2.57
N VAL A 20 -9.10 -0.21 -1.61
CA VAL A 20 -7.66 -0.18 -1.86
C VAL A 20 -6.89 -1.42 -1.38
N GLN A 21 -5.95 -1.90 -2.20
CA GLN A 21 -4.93 -2.88 -1.83
C GLN A 21 -3.56 -2.21 -1.68
N LEU A 22 -2.84 -2.51 -0.59
CA LEU A 22 -1.54 -1.92 -0.29
C LEU A 22 -0.41 -2.87 -0.69
N LEU A 23 0.44 -2.43 -1.61
CA LEU A 23 1.62 -3.18 -2.10
C LEU A 23 2.91 -2.40 -1.83
N VAL A 24 4.02 -3.12 -1.79
CA VAL A 24 5.37 -2.55 -1.81
C VAL A 24 6.08 -3.06 -3.07
N PRO A 25 6.93 -2.26 -3.73
CA PRO A 25 7.54 -2.65 -5.00
C PRO A 25 8.43 -3.89 -4.88
N THR A 26 9.01 -4.12 -3.70
CA THR A 26 9.90 -5.26 -3.41
C THR A 26 9.15 -6.57 -3.15
N ASN A 27 7.82 -6.55 -2.97
CA ASN A 27 7.01 -7.74 -2.73
C ASN A 27 5.76 -7.76 -3.61
N THR A 28 5.54 -8.91 -4.26
CA THR A 28 4.29 -9.18 -4.98
C THR A 28 3.10 -9.46 -4.05
N ARG A 29 3.35 -9.58 -2.74
CA ARG A 29 2.30 -9.80 -1.74
C ARG A 29 1.85 -8.46 -1.15
N PRO A 30 0.54 -8.22 -1.04
CA PRO A 30 0.03 -7.04 -0.38
C PRO A 30 0.37 -7.08 1.11
N ILE A 31 0.74 -5.93 1.66
CA ILE A 31 1.02 -5.79 3.10
C ILE A 31 -0.27 -5.55 3.89
N GLY A 32 -1.32 -5.09 3.22
CA GLY A 32 -2.61 -4.79 3.82
C GLY A 32 -3.64 -4.30 2.80
N PHE A 33 -4.79 -3.91 3.32
CA PHE A 33 -5.92 -3.42 2.55
C PHE A 33 -6.61 -2.28 3.32
N CYS A 34 -7.28 -1.39 2.61
CA CYS A 34 -8.07 -0.32 3.23
C CYS A 34 -9.27 0.09 2.37
N ASP A 35 -10.10 0.96 2.93
CA ASP A 35 -11.32 1.48 2.29
C ASP A 35 -11.04 2.61 1.30
N GLY A 36 -9.78 3.07 1.18
CA GLY A 36 -9.37 4.14 0.27
C GLY A 36 -9.80 5.54 0.69
N THR A 37 -10.03 5.74 1.99
CA THR A 37 -10.37 7.06 2.52
C THR A 37 -9.11 7.93 2.67
N ASP A 38 -9.28 9.24 2.72
CA ASP A 38 -8.18 10.19 2.99
C ASP A 38 -7.49 9.89 4.33
N ALA A 39 -8.26 9.42 5.32
CA ALA A 39 -7.73 8.97 6.61
C ALA A 39 -6.80 7.75 6.48
N ASP A 40 -7.08 6.85 5.54
CA ASP A 40 -6.20 5.71 5.25
C ASP A 40 -4.87 6.17 4.66
N GLU A 41 -4.90 7.12 3.72
CA GLU A 41 -3.69 7.68 3.12
C GLU A 41 -2.81 8.36 4.18
N ALA A 42 -3.42 9.16 5.05
CA ALA A 42 -2.71 9.81 6.15
C ALA A 42 -2.09 8.79 7.13
N GLU A 43 -2.82 7.72 7.47
CA GLU A 43 -2.33 6.66 8.36
C GLU A 43 -1.18 5.86 7.72
N ILE A 44 -1.25 5.58 6.41
CA ILE A 44 -0.16 4.93 5.65
C ILE A 44 1.08 5.80 5.67
N ARG A 45 0.93 7.09 5.35
CA ARG A 45 2.04 8.04 5.33
C ARG A 45 2.69 8.14 6.72
N ALA A 46 1.88 8.28 7.78
CA ALA A 46 2.37 8.35 9.14
C ALA A 46 3.11 7.07 9.58
N ARG A 47 2.60 5.88 9.19
CA ARG A 47 3.28 4.61 9.47
C ARG A 47 4.59 4.51 8.73
N SER A 48 4.63 4.82 7.43
CA SER A 48 5.86 4.76 6.65
C SER A 48 6.91 5.76 7.15
N GLU A 49 6.51 6.96 7.57
CA GLU A 49 7.41 7.93 8.19
C GLU A 49 7.97 7.39 9.52
N ALA A 50 7.15 6.74 10.34
CA ALA A 50 7.58 6.10 11.59
C ALA A 50 8.55 4.93 11.37
N GLU A 51 8.42 4.22 10.24
CA GLU A 51 9.33 3.13 9.85
C GLU A 51 10.63 3.64 9.19
N GLY A 52 10.83 4.96 9.11
CA GLY A 52 12.05 5.59 8.59
C GLY A 52 12.07 5.75 7.07
N ALA A 53 10.92 5.70 6.39
CA ALA A 53 10.85 6.02 4.96
C ALA A 53 10.91 7.54 4.75
N GLU A 54 12.10 8.09 4.52
CA GLU A 54 12.32 9.53 4.31
C GLU A 54 11.64 10.06 3.03
N ASP A 55 11.48 9.21 2.01
CA ASP A 55 10.80 9.51 0.75
C ASP A 55 9.79 8.39 0.45
N LEU A 56 8.60 8.48 1.05
CA LEU A 56 7.47 7.61 0.71
C LEU A 56 6.69 8.21 -0.48
N ARG A 57 6.71 7.51 -1.61
CA ARG A 57 5.87 7.79 -2.77
C ARG A 57 4.78 6.73 -2.89
N ILE A 58 3.52 7.14 -2.76
CA ILE A 58 2.37 6.26 -2.95
C ILE A 58 1.91 6.37 -4.41
N GLU A 59 2.15 5.32 -5.21
CA GLU A 59 1.60 5.20 -6.56
C GLU A 59 0.20 4.61 -6.48
N ARG A 60 -0.82 5.39 -6.83
CA ARG A 60 -2.22 4.95 -6.85
C ARG A 60 -2.60 4.52 -8.26
N LYS A 61 -3.00 3.26 -8.40
CA LYS A 61 -3.41 2.65 -9.66
C LYS A 61 -4.86 2.19 -9.58
N GLN A 62 -5.74 2.91 -10.27
CA GLN A 62 -7.14 2.52 -10.37
C GLN A 62 -7.32 1.36 -11.36
N LEU A 63 -8.04 0.34 -10.92
CA LEU A 63 -8.36 -0.86 -11.69
C LEU A 63 -9.69 -0.67 -12.43
N LYS A 64 -9.86 -1.46 -13.51
CA LYS A 64 -11.12 -1.49 -14.29
C LYS A 64 -12.33 -1.93 -13.47
N THR A 65 -12.12 -2.58 -12.33
CA THR A 65 -13.16 -3.02 -11.39
C THR A 65 -13.63 -1.91 -10.45
N GLY A 66 -13.07 -0.70 -10.54
CA GLY A 66 -13.35 0.43 -9.64
C GLY A 66 -12.55 0.42 -8.34
N ARG A 67 -11.75 -0.62 -8.11
CA ARG A 67 -10.83 -0.74 -6.98
C ARG A 67 -9.50 -0.05 -7.29
N GLU A 68 -8.66 0.17 -6.30
CA GLU A 68 -7.34 0.76 -6.47
C GLU A 68 -6.24 -0.09 -5.84
N ILE A 69 -5.05 0.03 -6.39
CA ILE A 69 -3.84 -0.55 -5.84
C ILE A 69 -2.91 0.60 -5.50
N TRP A 70 -2.49 0.69 -4.25
CA TRP A 70 -1.55 1.69 -3.79
C TRP A 70 -0.21 1.03 -3.54
N THR A 71 0.77 1.37 -4.37
CA THR A 71 2.14 0.87 -4.26
C THR A 71 2.98 1.90 -3.50
N MET A 72 3.52 1.51 -2.35
CA MET A 72 4.37 2.35 -1.50
C MET A 72 5.83 2.19 -1.92
N HIS A 73 6.36 3.16 -2.64
CA HIS A 73 7.77 3.25 -2.98
C HIS A 73 8.50 3.98 -1.86
N THR A 74 9.46 3.32 -1.23
CA THR A 74 10.40 3.93 -0.28
C THR A 74 11.74 4.08 -0.99
N ARG A 75 12.38 5.25 -0.92
CA ARG A 75 13.62 5.60 -1.66
C ARG A 75 14.84 4.70 -1.41
N ASN A 76 14.78 3.73 -0.50
CA ASN A 76 15.89 2.81 -0.23
C ASN A 76 16.17 1.77 -1.35
N ASP A 77 15.52 1.88 -2.51
CA ASP A 77 15.71 1.02 -3.69
C ASP A 77 16.54 1.71 -4.81
N ASP A 78 16.87 3.01 -4.65
CA ASP A 78 17.70 3.80 -5.58
C ASP A 78 19.05 4.15 -4.94
N ASP A 79 19.70 3.18 -4.28
CA ASP A 79 21.14 3.29 -3.97
C ASP A 79 21.90 2.53 -5.08
N PRO A 80 22.48 3.22 -6.08
CA PRO A 80 23.47 2.58 -6.91
C PRO A 80 24.62 2.19 -5.99
N VAL A 81 24.82 0.89 -5.80
CA VAL A 81 26.05 0.35 -5.19
C VAL A 81 27.17 0.69 -6.17
N ASP A 82 27.73 1.89 -6.02
CA ASP A 82 28.89 2.37 -6.76
C ASP A 82 30.13 1.78 -6.05
N ASP A 83 30.75 0.77 -6.67
CA ASP A 83 32.09 0.25 -6.34
C ASP A 83 33.15 0.91 -7.23
#